data_AF-A0A0B6YR05-F1
#
_entry.id   AF-A0A0B6YR05-F1
#
_cell.length_a   1.000
_cell.length_b   1.000
_cell.length_c   1.000
_cell.angle_alpha   90.00
_cell.angle_beta   90.00
_cell.angle_gamma   90.00
#
_symmetry.space_group_name_H-M   'P 1'
#
loop_
_entity.id
_entity.type
_entity.pdbx_description
1 polymer ?
#
loop_
_entity_poly.entity_id
_entity_poly.type
_entity_poly.pdbx_seq_one_letter_code
_entity_poly.pdbx_strand_id
1 'polypeptide(L)'
;ISGYFEPPDPWKNAPTWTTDELVLAYKRSCELHGTKPIAKLVQQLQTCTPGKQEELLSLKGEKLDQKQCECLEEVLRRVQFKLLDLEASHLDDECA
;
A
#
# COMPACT_ATOMS: atom_id res chain seq x y z
N ILE A 1 29.22 19.46 -16.38
CA ILE A 1 28.88 18.35 -15.46
C ILE A 1 27.46 18.57 -15.02
N SER A 2 26.52 17.74 -15.52
CA SER A 2 25.15 17.74 -14.99
C SER A 2 25.21 16.97 -13.68
N GLY A 3 25.05 17.66 -12.54
CA GLY A 3 25.04 17.02 -11.24
C GLY A 3 23.81 16.15 -11.12
N TYR A 4 24.00 14.83 -10.99
CA TYR A 4 22.91 13.91 -10.67
C TYR A 4 22.47 14.22 -9.24
N PHE A 5 21.32 14.87 -9.09
CA PHE A 5 20.72 15.12 -7.79
C PHE A 5 20.08 13.81 -7.33
N GLU A 6 20.40 13.35 -6.12
CA GLU A 6 19.69 12.22 -5.53
C GLU A 6 18.19 12.58 -5.41
N PRO A 7 17.29 11.69 -5.84
CA PRO A 7 15.86 11.93 -5.73
C PRO A 7 15.47 12.04 -4.25
N PRO A 8 14.53 12.93 -3.90
CA PRO A 8 14.05 13.04 -2.54
C PRO A 8 13.35 11.75 -2.12
N ASP A 9 13.68 11.26 -0.92
CA ASP A 9 12.98 10.12 -0.32
C ASP A 9 11.51 10.49 -0.03
N PRO A 10 10.53 9.82 -0.68
CA PRO A 10 9.12 10.15 -0.53
C PRO A 10 8.56 9.81 0.87
N TRP A 11 9.23 8.96 1.66
CA TRP A 11 8.83 8.62 3.03
C TRP A 11 9.58 9.41 4.11
N LYS A 12 10.49 10.31 3.74
CA LYS A 12 11.31 11.09 4.69
C LYS A 12 10.49 11.82 5.77
N ASN A 13 9.29 12.27 5.41
CA ASN A 13 8.35 12.96 6.30
C ASN A 13 7.04 12.17 6.47
N ALA A 14 7.04 10.86 6.21
CA ALA A 14 5.86 10.05 6.42
C ALA A 14 5.42 10.15 7.88
N PRO A 15 4.11 10.37 8.16
CA PRO A 15 3.63 10.49 9.52
C PRO A 15 3.93 9.20 10.29
N THR A 16 4.31 9.35 11.56
CA THR A 16 4.39 8.21 12.47
C THR A 16 3.01 7.55 12.58
N TRP A 17 2.98 6.24 12.54
CA TRP A 17 1.75 5.44 12.58
C TRP A 17 1.93 4.24 13.50
N THR A 18 0.82 3.74 14.02
CA THR A 18 0.74 2.43 14.69
C THR A 18 0.06 1.41 13.79
N THR A 19 0.33 0.12 14.01
CA THR A 19 -0.29 -0.98 13.26
C THR A 19 -1.83 -0.87 13.23
N ASP A 20 -2.45 -0.53 14.36
CA ASP A 20 -3.89 -0.28 14.43
C ASP A 20 -4.34 0.91 13.58
N GLU A 21 -3.62 2.02 13.59
CA GLU A 21 -3.93 3.19 12.76
C GLU A 21 -3.75 2.90 11.27
N LEU A 22 -2.74 2.11 10.89
CA LEU A 22 -2.53 1.70 9.51
C LEU A 22 -3.68 0.84 9.00
N VAL A 23 -4.08 -0.16 9.79
CA VAL A 23 -5.23 -1.02 9.46
C VAL A 23 -6.53 -0.22 9.43
N LEU A 24 -6.71 0.70 10.38
CA LEU A 24 -7.89 1.56 10.44
C LEU A 24 -7.96 2.51 9.24
N ALA A 25 -6.84 3.13 8.85
CA ALA A 25 -6.77 4.01 7.69
C ALA A 25 -7.10 3.26 6.40
N TYR A 26 -6.55 2.05 6.23
CA TYR A 26 -6.88 1.19 5.10
C TYR A 26 -8.38 0.84 5.06
N LYS A 27 -8.94 0.39 6.19
CA LYS A 27 -10.37 0.05 6.27
C LYS A 27 -11.27 1.24 5.96
N ARG A 28 -10.94 2.43 6.50
CA ARG A 28 -11.68 3.67 6.20
C ARG A 28 -11.61 4.06 4.74
N SER A 29 -10.45 3.86 4.10
CA SER A 29 -10.32 4.08 2.66
C SER A 29 -11.21 3.11 1.88
N CYS A 30 -11.22 1.82 2.23
CA CYS A 30 -12.14 0.86 1.62
C CYS A 30 -13.61 1.28 1.78
N GLU A 31 -14.02 1.73 2.97
CA GLU A 31 -15.36 2.26 3.21
C GLU A 31 -15.67 3.48 2.33
N LEU A 32 -14.73 4.43 2.21
CA LEU A 32 -14.86 5.64 1.40
C LEU A 32 -15.04 5.33 -0.09
N HIS A 33 -14.28 4.37 -0.62
CA HIS A 33 -14.33 3.98 -2.03
C HIS A 33 -15.41 2.92 -2.34
N GLY A 34 -16.11 2.42 -1.31
CA GLY A 34 -17.18 1.42 -1.45
C GLY A 34 -16.66 0.02 -1.81
N THR A 35 -15.48 -0.34 -1.29
CA THR A 35 -14.80 -1.61 -1.55
C THR A 35 -14.70 -2.44 -0.28
N LYS A 36 -14.51 -3.75 -0.41
CA LYS A 36 -14.28 -4.62 0.75
C LYS A 36 -12.79 -4.71 1.03
N PRO A 37 -12.35 -4.55 2.29
CA PRO A 37 -10.95 -4.74 2.65
C PRO A 37 -10.47 -6.15 2.29
N ILE A 38 -9.28 -6.24 1.69
CA ILE A 38 -8.65 -7.51 1.33
C ILE A 38 -8.10 -8.15 2.61
N ALA A 39 -8.63 -9.31 3.00
CA ALA A 39 -8.25 -9.98 4.26
C ALA A 39 -6.74 -10.26 4.32
N LYS A 40 -6.16 -10.73 3.21
CA LYS A 40 -4.72 -10.99 3.08
C LYS A 40 -3.87 -9.74 3.33
N LEU A 41 -4.33 -8.58 2.86
CA LEU A 41 -3.66 -7.31 3.10
C LEU A 41 -3.77 -6.92 4.58
N VAL A 42 -4.97 -6.97 5.15
CA VAL A 42 -5.18 -6.64 6.58
C VAL A 42 -4.26 -7.46 7.48
N GLN A 43 -4.11 -8.75 7.22
CA GLN A 43 -3.20 -9.62 7.97
C GLN A 43 -1.73 -9.20 7.84
N GLN A 44 -1.29 -8.83 6.64
CA GLN A 44 0.08 -8.35 6.43
C GLN A 44 0.31 -7.01 7.15
N LEU A 45 -0.64 -6.07 7.07
CA LEU A 45 -0.55 -4.77 7.76
C LEU A 45 -0.43 -4.94 9.27
N GLN A 46 -1.10 -5.93 9.85
CA GLN A 46 -1.00 -6.26 11.27
C GLN A 46 0.40 -6.72 11.70
N THR A 47 1.23 -7.15 10.76
CA THR A 47 2.61 -7.60 11.02
C THR A 47 3.67 -6.54 10.69
N CYS A 48 3.27 -5.42 10.06
CA CYS A 48 4.20 -4.35 9.69
C CYS A 48 4.72 -3.61 10.92
N THR A 49 6.00 -3.25 10.88
CA THR A 49 6.68 -2.49 11.93
C THR A 49 6.79 -1.02 11.53
N PRO A 50 6.32 -0.06 12.35
CA PRO A 50 6.39 1.34 12.02
C PRO A 50 7.84 1.85 11.92
N GLY A 51 8.11 2.66 10.90
CA GLY A 51 9.44 3.21 10.62
C GLY A 51 10.45 2.20 10.06
N LYS A 52 10.03 0.95 9.80
CA LYS A 52 10.85 -0.05 9.14
C LYS A 52 10.39 -0.24 7.70
N GLN A 53 11.35 -0.43 6.80
CA GLN A 53 11.07 -0.90 5.46
C GLN A 53 10.68 -2.38 5.51
N GLU A 54 9.52 -2.70 4.97
CA GLU A 54 9.01 -4.08 4.87
C GLU A 54 9.58 -4.74 3.61
N GLU A 55 9.92 -6.03 3.68
CA GLU A 55 10.56 -6.70 2.54
C GLU A 55 9.57 -6.99 1.40
N LEU A 56 8.34 -7.35 1.73
CA LEU A 56 7.37 -7.87 0.77
C LEU A 56 5.93 -7.53 1.18
N LEU A 57 5.16 -7.04 0.22
CA LEU A 57 3.69 -7.09 0.25
C LEU A 57 3.20 -8.02 -0.86
N SER A 58 2.52 -9.10 -0.51
CA SER A 58 1.95 -10.05 -1.49
C SER A 58 0.44 -9.90 -1.59
N LEU A 59 -0.02 -9.49 -2.77
CA LEU A 59 -1.42 -9.52 -3.20
C LEU A 59 -1.63 -10.55 -4.31
N LYS A 60 -0.69 -11.50 -4.44
CA LYS A 60 -0.78 -12.59 -5.40
C LYS A 60 -2.13 -13.31 -5.34
N GLY A 61 -2.77 -13.40 -6.51
CA GLY A 61 -4.09 -14.02 -6.70
C GLY A 61 -5.28 -13.16 -6.29
N GLU A 62 -5.07 -11.94 -5.77
CA GLU A 62 -6.16 -11.02 -5.42
C GLU A 62 -6.66 -10.26 -6.66
N LYS A 63 -7.97 -10.02 -6.73
CA LYS A 63 -8.54 -9.11 -7.74
C LYS A 63 -8.38 -7.67 -7.27
N LEU A 64 -7.76 -6.84 -8.11
CA LEU A 64 -7.48 -5.43 -7.83
C LEU A 64 -8.11 -4.58 -8.93
N ASP A 65 -9.30 -4.04 -8.66
CA ASP A 65 -9.92 -2.98 -9.46
C ASP A 65 -9.39 -1.60 -9.04
N GLN A 66 -9.67 -0.57 -9.85
CA GLN A 66 -9.21 0.80 -9.63
C GLN A 66 -9.43 1.29 -8.19
N LYS A 67 -10.61 1.04 -7.63
CA LYS A 67 -10.93 1.48 -6.26
C LYS A 67 -10.08 0.77 -5.20
N GLN A 68 -9.64 -0.46 -5.45
CA GLN A 68 -8.76 -1.19 -4.55
C GLN A 68 -7.37 -0.59 -4.63
N CYS A 69 -6.92 -0.15 -5.82
CA CYS A 69 -5.67 0.58 -5.98
C CYS A 69 -5.67 1.91 -5.22
N GLU A 70 -6.75 2.68 -5.24
CA GLU A 70 -6.89 3.90 -4.41
C GLU A 70 -6.72 3.58 -2.91
N CYS A 71 -7.30 2.47 -2.45
CA CYS A 71 -7.16 2.03 -1.07
C CYS A 71 -5.73 1.56 -0.74
N LEU A 72 -5.03 0.97 -1.71
CA LEU A 72 -3.63 0.54 -1.57
C LEU A 72 -2.69 1.73 -1.48
N GLU A 73 -2.94 2.81 -2.23
CA GLU A 73 -2.11 4.02 -2.18
C GLU A 73 -2.02 4.57 -0.75
N GLU A 74 -3.13 4.56 -0.02
CA GLU A 74 -3.23 4.98 1.37
C GLU A 74 -2.28 4.18 2.30
N VAL A 75 -2.01 2.92 1.97
CA VAL A 75 -1.02 2.09 2.67
C VAL A 75 0.39 2.41 2.20
N LEU A 76 0.62 2.43 0.89
CA LEU A 76 1.96 2.59 0.29
C LEU A 76 2.57 3.97 0.57
N ARG A 77 1.76 5.00 0.80
CA ARG A 77 2.25 6.32 1.23
C ARG A 77 2.74 6.37 2.68
N ARG A 78 2.37 5.38 3.50
CA ARG A 78 2.78 5.28 4.92
C ARG A 78 3.85 4.23 5.15
N VAL A 79 3.81 3.14 4.40
CA VAL A 79 4.70 1.99 4.57
C VAL A 79 5.49 1.77 3.30
N GLN A 80 6.81 1.71 3.46
CA GLN A 80 7.70 1.39 2.37
C GLN A 80 7.87 -0.13 2.27
N PHE A 81 7.59 -0.69 1.10
CA PHE A 81 7.86 -2.10 0.78
C PHE A 81 9.00 -2.18 -0.25
N LYS A 82 9.92 -3.14 -0.09
CA LYS A 82 10.96 -3.41 -1.10
C LYS A 82 10.38 -4.10 -2.33
N LEU A 83 9.44 -5.01 -2.13
CA LEU A 83 8.82 -5.79 -3.20
C LEU A 83 7.31 -5.81 -3.07
N LEU A 84 6.63 -5.60 -4.19
CA LEU A 84 5.19 -5.80 -4.35
C LEU A 84 4.97 -7.03 -5.23
N ASP A 85 4.44 -8.10 -4.65
CA ASP A 85 4.08 -9.32 -5.36
C ASP A 85 2.61 -9.26 -5.78
N LEU A 86 2.40 -8.88 -7.04
CA LEU A 86 1.12 -8.80 -7.72
C LEU A 86 0.94 -9.93 -8.75
N GLU A 87 1.67 -11.04 -8.59
CA GLU A 87 1.58 -12.17 -9.53
C GLU A 87 0.15 -12.74 -9.54
N ALA A 88 -0.38 -13.02 -10.72
CA ALA A 88 -1.76 -13.48 -10.89
C ALA A 88 -2.82 -12.56 -10.22
N SER A 89 -2.47 -11.30 -9.93
CA SER A 89 -3.45 -10.29 -9.56
C SER A 89 -4.14 -9.82 -10.83
N HIS A 90 -5.47 -9.82 -10.81
CA HIS A 90 -6.25 -9.27 -11.91
C HIS A 90 -6.37 -7.76 -11.72
N LEU A 91 -5.51 -7.00 -12.42
CA LEU A 91 -5.56 -5.55 -12.50
C LEU A 91 -6.59 -5.16 -13.57
N ASP A 92 -7.74 -4.67 -13.12
CA ASP A 92 -8.80 -4.18 -14.01
C ASP A 92 -8.58 -2.66 -14.19
N ASP A 93 -7.76 -2.30 -15.17
CA ASP A 93 -7.60 -0.93 -15.65
C ASP A 93 -8.74 -0.66 -16.64
N GLU A 94 -9.89 -0.18 -16.14
CA GLU A 94 -10.92 0.36 -17.03
C GLU A 94 -10.36 1.65 -17.67
N CYS A 95 -9.67 1.50 -18.80
CA CYS A 95 -9.44 2.57 -19.77
C CYS A 95 -10.81 3.04 -20.29
N ALA A 96 -11.42 4.00 -19.60
CA ALA A 96 -12.52 4.82 -20.12
C ALA A 96 -11.96 6.08 -20.81
#